data_AF-A0A645FHD2-F1
#
_entry.id   AF-A0A645FHD2-F1
#
_cell.length_a   1.000
_cell.length_b   1.000
_cell.length_c   1.000
_cell.angle_alpha   90.00
_cell.angle_beta   90.00
_cell.angle_gamma   90.00
#
_symmetry.space_group_name_H-M   'P 1'
#
loop_
_entity.id
_entity.type
_entity.pdbx_description
1 polymer ?
#
loop_
_entity_poly.entity_id
_entity_poly.type
_entity_poly.pdbx_seq_one_letter_code
_entity_poly.pdbx_strand_id
1 'polypeptide(L)'
;MIRIKEEQLDIAKRWVETGDVKIYKETYTKEKSFTIPVVCEELVIEKITFPSSNIGNQEVEKEFIRIPLSEEQIEFRKKNVALENVSVYKEKIEEIKHIEETLNKERARLKISGSPQIIDESR
;
A
#
# COMPACT_ATOMS: atom_id res chain seq x y z
N MET A 1 62.15 33.25 4.52
CA MET A 1 60.75 33.51 4.09
C MET A 1 59.82 32.97 5.15
N ILE A 2 59.04 33.82 5.82
CA ILE A 2 58.02 33.38 6.79
C ILE A 2 56.73 33.15 6.01
N ARG A 3 56.07 32.00 6.22
CA ARG A 3 54.75 31.71 5.65
C ARG A 3 53.71 32.06 6.69
N ILE A 4 52.79 32.95 6.32
CA ILE A 4 51.66 33.37 7.13
C ILE A 4 50.43 32.61 6.64
N LYS A 5 49.68 32.02 7.58
CA LYS A 5 48.46 31.29 7.30
C LYS A 5 47.22 32.00 7.85
N GLU A 6 46.11 31.78 7.18
CA GLU A 6 44.78 32.25 7.57
C GLU A 6 43.82 31.06 7.44
N GLU A 7 43.04 30.81 8.49
CA GLU A 7 41.99 29.79 8.46
C GLU A 7 40.75 30.33 7.74
N GLN A 8 40.12 29.46 6.93
CA GLN A 8 38.88 29.76 6.21
C GLN A 8 37.88 28.65 6.51
N LEU A 9 36.61 29.04 6.72
CA LEU A 9 35.51 28.11 6.95
C LEU A 9 34.79 27.81 5.63
N ASP A 10 34.57 26.52 5.34
CA ASP A 10 33.74 26.05 4.24
C ASP A 10 32.57 25.22 4.79
N ILE A 11 31.35 25.58 4.41
CA ILE A 11 30.11 24.98 4.94
C ILE A 11 29.37 24.29 3.79
N ALA A 12 29.29 22.96 3.88
CA ALA A 12 28.53 22.14 2.95
C ALA A 12 27.46 21.32 3.67
N LYS A 13 26.30 21.16 3.03
CA LYS A 13 25.23 20.27 3.49
C LYS A 13 25.18 19.06 2.58
N ARG A 14 25.02 17.87 3.16
CA ARG A 14 24.77 16.63 2.44
C ARG A 14 23.49 15.98 2.94
N TRP A 15 22.80 15.29 2.05
CA TRP A 15 21.69 14.44 2.45
C TRP A 15 22.22 13.23 3.21
N VAL A 16 21.54 12.88 4.29
CA VAL A 16 21.78 11.67 5.06
C VAL A 16 20.45 10.94 5.13
N GLU A 17 20.45 9.67 4.74
CA GLU A 17 19.28 8.81 4.86
C GLU A 17 19.04 8.49 6.34
N THR A 18 17.84 8.78 6.83
CA THR A 18 17.48 8.60 8.25
C THR A 18 16.57 7.41 8.48
N GLY A 19 16.01 6.82 7.44
CA GLY A 19 15.14 5.65 7.53
C GLY A 19 14.52 5.28 6.18
N ASP A 20 13.99 4.05 6.12
CA ASP A 20 13.29 3.47 4.98
C ASP A 20 11.87 3.08 5.40
N VAL A 21 10.88 3.32 4.54
CA VAL A 21 9.48 3.01 4.77
C VAL A 21 8.93 2.26 3.56
N LYS A 22 8.38 1.06 3.81
CA LYS A 22 7.76 0.22 2.79
C LYS A 22 6.27 0.13 3.03
N ILE A 23 5.48 0.39 1.99
CA ILE A 23 4.02 0.33 2.03
C ILE A 23 3.59 -0.80 1.10
N TYR A 24 2.80 -1.73 1.64
CA TYR A 24 2.23 -2.82 0.88
C TYR A 24 0.76 -2.97 1.24
N LYS A 25 -0.01 -3.47 0.27
CA LYS A 25 -1.40 -3.85 0.47
C LYS A 25 -1.43 -5.31 0.88
N GLU A 26 -2.10 -5.61 1.98
CA GLU A 26 -2.44 -6.99 2.35
C GLU A 26 -3.80 -7.38 1.78
N THR A 27 -3.93 -8.62 1.31
CA THR A 27 -5.19 -9.16 0.80
C THR A 27 -5.55 -10.42 1.56
N TYR A 28 -6.76 -10.48 2.08
CA TYR A 28 -7.31 -11.66 2.74
C TYR A 28 -8.54 -12.17 2.00
N THR A 29 -8.72 -13.48 2.01
CA THR A 29 -9.92 -14.13 1.45
C THR A 29 -10.88 -14.43 2.59
N LYS A 30 -12.15 -14.07 2.41
CA LYS A 30 -13.23 -14.43 3.34
C LYS A 30 -14.24 -15.32 2.64
N GLU A 31 -14.42 -16.53 3.15
CA GLU A 31 -15.44 -17.45 2.69
C GLU A 31 -16.81 -17.05 3.26
N LYS A 32 -17.85 -17.20 2.43
CA LYS A 32 -19.25 -16.98 2.80
C LYS A 32 -20.10 -18.05 2.14
N SER A 33 -20.93 -18.72 2.92
CA SER A 33 -21.89 -19.71 2.45
C SER A 33 -23.29 -19.10 2.43
N PHE A 34 -24.06 -19.43 1.40
CA PHE A 34 -25.44 -18.98 1.23
C PHE A 34 -26.32 -20.21 1.00
N THR A 35 -27.49 -20.25 1.65
CA THR A 35 -28.54 -21.22 1.35
C THR A 35 -29.66 -20.47 0.67
N ILE A 36 -29.91 -20.79 -0.60
CA ILE A 36 -30.89 -20.10 -1.43
C ILE A 36 -31.92 -21.16 -1.86
N PRO A 37 -33.21 -21.00 -1.52
CA PRO A 37 -34.24 -21.90 -2.02
C PRO A 37 -34.37 -21.70 -3.54
N VAL A 38 -34.48 -22.80 -4.27
CA VAL A 38 -34.75 -22.81 -5.71
C VAL A 38 -36.06 -23.53 -5.96
N VAL A 39 -36.84 -23.01 -6.89
CA VAL A 39 -38.09 -23.63 -7.34
C VAL A 39 -37.83 -24.45 -8.59
N CYS A 40 -38.38 -25.67 -8.60
CA CYS A 40 -38.47 -26.51 -9.79
C CYS A 40 -39.95 -26.77 -10.09
N GLU A 41 -40.31 -26.61 -11.36
CA GLU A 41 -41.63 -26.92 -11.87
C GLU A 41 -41.63 -28.32 -12.49
N GLU A 42 -42.45 -29.22 -11.94
CA GLU A 42 -42.63 -30.59 -12.44
C GLU A 42 -44.04 -30.76 -13.03
N LEU A 43 -44.12 -31.31 -14.24
CA LEU A 43 -45.35 -31.88 -14.77
C LEU A 43 -45.58 -33.25 -14.15
N VAL A 44 -46.72 -33.44 -13.48
CA VAL A 44 -47.12 -34.71 -12.87
C VAL A 44 -48.30 -35.29 -13.65
N ILE A 45 -48.11 -36.48 -14.21
CA ILE A 45 -49.15 -37.24 -14.91
C ILE A 45 -49.54 -38.43 -14.04
N GLU A 46 -50.79 -38.47 -13.57
CA GLU A 46 -51.38 -39.62 -12.88
C GLU A 46 -52.09 -40.52 -13.89
N LYS A 47 -51.64 -41.78 -14.00
CA LYS A 47 -52.29 -42.81 -14.80
C LYS A 47 -53.02 -43.77 -13.86
N ILE A 48 -54.32 -43.91 -14.08
CA ILE A 48 -55.20 -44.79 -13.30
C ILE A 48 -55.59 -45.97 -14.18
N THR A 49 -55.25 -47.19 -13.77
CA THR A 49 -55.66 -48.42 -14.46
C THR A 49 -56.85 -49.03 -13.74
N PHE A 50 -57.98 -49.19 -14.44
CA PHE A 50 -59.15 -49.84 -13.88
C PHE A 50 -59.08 -51.36 -14.09
N PRO A 51 -59.41 -52.18 -13.07
CA PRO A 51 -59.45 -53.62 -13.22
C PRO A 51 -60.56 -54.02 -14.20
N SER A 52 -60.27 -54.95 -15.13
CA SER A 52 -61.28 -55.47 -16.05
C SER A 52 -62.30 -56.29 -15.26
N SER A 53 -63.59 -56.06 -15.52
CA SER A 53 -64.69 -56.65 -14.76
C SER A 53 -64.60 -58.17 -14.72
N ASN A 54 -64.18 -58.72 -13.58
CA ASN A 54 -64.77 -59.86 -12.88
C ASN A 54 -63.89 -60.27 -11.68
N ILE A 55 -64.53 -60.31 -10.49
CA ILE A 55 -64.11 -60.96 -9.23
C ILE A 55 -63.21 -60.13 -8.30
N GLY A 56 -63.82 -59.66 -7.20
CA GLY A 56 -63.25 -59.56 -5.85
C GLY A 56 -62.07 -58.62 -5.62
N ASN A 57 -62.34 -57.46 -5.03
CA ASN A 57 -61.38 -56.58 -4.33
C ASN A 57 -60.05 -56.29 -5.05
N GLN A 58 -60.09 -55.90 -6.32
CA GLN A 58 -58.88 -55.40 -7.00
C GLN A 58 -58.71 -53.90 -6.72
N GLU A 59 -57.56 -53.55 -6.14
CA GLU A 59 -57.16 -52.19 -5.82
C GLU A 59 -56.86 -51.41 -7.12
N VAL A 60 -57.27 -50.15 -7.18
CA VAL A 60 -57.02 -49.28 -8.34
C VAL A 60 -55.52 -49.00 -8.42
N GLU A 61 -54.87 -49.45 -9.48
CA GLU A 61 -53.44 -49.19 -9.69
C GLU A 61 -53.24 -47.75 -10.19
N LYS A 62 -52.39 -47.02 -9.48
CA LYS A 62 -52.01 -45.64 -9.79
C LYS A 62 -50.52 -45.55 -10.08
N GLU A 63 -50.19 -45.07 -11.28
CA GLU A 63 -48.82 -44.79 -11.70
C GLU A 63 -48.64 -43.27 -11.84
N PHE A 64 -47.50 -42.74 -11.38
CA PHE A 64 -47.16 -41.33 -11.52
C PHE A 64 -45.92 -41.17 -12.40
N ILE A 65 -46.01 -40.31 -13.42
CA ILE A 65 -44.89 -39.88 -14.24
C ILE A 65 -44.59 -38.42 -13.92
N ARG A 66 -43.33 -38.10 -13.62
CA ARG A 66 -42.88 -36.74 -13.33
C ARG A 66 -41.88 -36.28 -14.38
N ILE A 67 -42.12 -35.12 -14.98
CA ILE A 67 -41.25 -34.54 -16.00
C ILE A 67 -40.88 -33.12 -15.56
N PRO A 68 -39.60 -32.82 -15.31
CA PRO A 68 -39.18 -31.45 -14.99
C PRO A 68 -39.36 -30.54 -16.20
N LEU A 69 -39.99 -29.38 -16.00
CA LEU A 69 -40.25 -28.39 -17.05
C LEU A 69 -39.29 -27.21 -16.96
N SER A 70 -39.09 -26.68 -15.76
CA SER A 70 -38.25 -25.52 -15.51
C SER A 70 -37.60 -25.57 -14.12
N GLU A 71 -36.44 -24.95 -13.99
CA GLU A 71 -35.67 -24.87 -12.75
C GLU A 71 -35.05 -23.48 -12.63
N GLU A 72 -35.14 -22.89 -11.43
CA GLU A 72 -34.45 -21.64 -11.13
C GLU A 72 -32.93 -21.84 -11.06
N GLN A 73 -32.18 -21.01 -11.80
CA GLN A 73 -30.72 -21.00 -11.77
C GLN A 73 -30.18 -19.80 -10.99
N ILE A 74 -29.16 -20.04 -10.17
CA ILE A 74 -28.53 -19.00 -9.35
C ILE A 74 -27.27 -18.48 -10.05
N GLU A 75 -27.18 -17.16 -10.24
CA GLU A 75 -25.98 -16.48 -10.71
C GLU A 75 -25.34 -15.62 -9.61
N PHE A 76 -24.04 -15.80 -9.37
CA PHE A 76 -23.28 -15.00 -8.41
C PHE A 76 -22.34 -14.01 -9.11
N ARG A 77 -22.43 -12.73 -8.74
CA ARG A 77 -21.51 -11.68 -9.22
C ARG A 77 -20.85 -10.97 -8.05
N LYS A 78 -19.52 -10.86 -8.10
CA LYS A 78 -18.74 -10.05 -7.15
C LYS A 78 -18.45 -8.69 -7.78
N LYS A 79 -18.64 -7.62 -7.01
CA LYS A 79 -18.24 -6.26 -7.40
C LYS A 79 -17.15 -5.78 -6.44
N ASN A 80 -16.05 -5.30 -6.98
CA ASN A 80 -15.02 -4.65 -6.20
C ASN A 80 -15.47 -3.23 -5.87
N VAL A 81 -15.39 -2.85 -4.60
CA VAL A 81 -15.71 -1.51 -4.12
C VAL A 81 -14.48 -0.96 -3.42
N ALA A 82 -14.06 0.25 -3.77
CA ALA A 82 -12.96 0.93 -3.09
C ALA A 82 -13.43 1.32 -1.68
N LEU A 83 -12.70 0.86 -0.67
CA LEU A 83 -13.00 1.16 0.74
C LEU A 83 -12.23 2.38 1.22
N GLU A 84 -10.97 2.50 0.81
CA GLU A 84 -10.06 3.52 1.31
C GLU A 84 -9.05 3.92 0.22
N ASN A 85 -8.61 5.18 0.26
CA ASN A 85 -7.50 5.69 -0.52
C ASN A 85 -6.42 6.19 0.43
N VAL A 86 -5.19 5.70 0.25
CA VAL A 86 -4.04 6.10 1.07
C VAL A 86 -3.09 6.92 0.21
N SER A 87 -2.76 8.13 0.66
CA SER A 87 -1.85 9.06 -0.01
C SER A 87 -0.62 9.33 0.85
N VAL A 88 0.57 9.31 0.24
CA VAL A 88 1.86 9.40 0.94
C VAL A 88 2.65 10.53 0.30
N TYR A 89 3.13 11.47 1.10
CA TYR A 89 3.94 12.58 0.62
C TYR A 89 5.10 12.84 1.56
N LYS A 90 6.19 13.37 1.00
CA LYS A 90 7.35 13.84 1.76
C LYS A 90 7.27 15.35 1.86
N GLU A 91 7.29 15.86 3.08
CA GLU A 91 7.43 17.29 3.34
C GLU A 91 8.88 17.63 3.66
N LYS A 92 9.38 18.74 3.12
CA LYS A 92 10.70 19.28 3.47
C LYS A 92 10.50 20.37 4.51
N ILE A 93 10.95 20.10 5.72
CA ILE A 93 10.95 21.08 6.81
C ILE A 93 12.31 21.77 6.82
N GLU A 94 12.32 23.10 6.86
CA GLU A 94 13.54 23.88 6.98
C GLU A 94 13.77 24.27 8.44
N GLU A 95 14.96 23.93 8.95
CA GLU A 95 15.42 24.28 10.29
C GLU A 95 16.67 25.15 10.15
N ILE A 96 16.71 26.26 10.89
CA ILE A 96 17.90 27.13 10.96
C ILE A 96 18.75 26.67 12.13
N LYS A 97 20.00 26.28 11.86
CA LYS A 97 20.99 25.96 12.89
C LYS A 97 22.05 27.04 12.94
N HIS A 98 22.23 27.65 14.11
CA HIS A 98 23.30 28.59 14.38
C HIS A 98 24.58 27.83 14.76
N ILE A 99 25.67 28.15 14.06
CA ILE A 99 27.01 27.58 14.30
C ILE A 99 27.96 28.75 14.43
N GLU A 100 28.73 28.79 15.51
CA GLU A 100 29.77 29.79 15.77
C GLU A 100 31.14 29.09 15.81
N GLU A 101 32.11 29.61 15.07
CA GLU A 101 33.47 29.08 15.00
C GLU A 101 34.50 30.21 15.06
N THR A 102 35.66 29.95 15.68
CA THR A 102 36.75 30.92 15.82
C THR A 102 37.84 30.63 14.80
N LEU A 103 38.20 31.61 13.96
CA LEU A 103 39.24 31.48 12.93
C LEU A 103 40.53 32.18 13.35
N ASN A 104 41.67 31.53 13.14
CA ASN A 104 42.98 32.09 13.42
C ASN A 104 43.59 32.77 12.19
N LYS A 105 44.31 33.87 12.44
CA LYS A 105 45.08 34.59 11.42
C LYS A 105 46.46 34.94 11.97
N GLU A 106 47.49 34.40 11.33
CA GLU A 106 48.87 34.71 11.67
C GLU A 106 49.24 36.12 11.14
N ARG A 107 50.10 36.84 11.86
CA ARG A 107 50.68 38.11 11.40
C ARG A 107 52.15 38.16 11.74
N ALA A 108 52.99 38.47 10.75
CA ALA A 108 54.41 38.69 10.97
C ALA A 108 54.60 39.98 11.80
N ARG A 109 55.39 39.89 12.88
CA ARG A 109 55.86 41.06 13.63
C ARG A 109 57.38 41.03 13.70
N LEU A 110 58.00 42.12 13.27
CA LEU A 110 59.44 42.33 13.38
C LEU A 110 59.72 43.11 14.67
N LYS A 111 60.56 42.56 15.54
CA LYS A 111 61.07 43.26 16.72
C LYS A 111 62.56 43.48 16.53
N ILE A 112 62.98 44.74 16.59
CA ILE A 112 64.35 45.14 16.30
C ILE A 112 64.93 45.82 17.54
N SER A 113 66.12 45.42 17.97
CA SER A 113 66.84 45.99 19.11
C SER A 113 68.18 46.59 18.65
N GLY A 114 68.47 47.82 19.06
CA GLY A 114 69.57 48.65 18.53
C GLY A 114 69.04 49.76 17.59
N SER A 115 69.92 50.41 16.83
CA SER A 115 69.57 51.48 15.87
C SER A 115 69.90 51.12 14.41
N PRO A 116 69.21 50.13 13.81
CA PRO A 116 69.40 49.81 12.40
C PRO A 116 68.64 50.77 11.48
N GLN A 117 69.24 51.09 10.33
CA GLN A 117 68.58 51.85 9.28
C GLN A 117 67.62 50.94 8.50
N ILE A 118 66.32 51.19 8.63
CA ILE A 118 65.27 50.50 7.87
C ILE A 118 65.09 51.26 6.56
N ILE A 119 65.43 50.63 5.44
CA ILE A 119 65.13 51.14 4.10
C ILE A 119 63.88 50.38 3.63
N ASP A 120 62.75 51.08 3.57
CA ASP A 120 61.51 50.52 3.02
C ASP A 120 61.43 50.86 1.53
N GLU A 121 61.78 49.90 0.67
CA GLU A 121 61.51 49.98 -0.77
C GLU A 121 60.16 49.34 -1.09
N SER A 122 59.07 49.93 -0.59
CA SER A 122 57.73 49.57 -1.02
C SER A 122 57.26 50.55 -2.10
N ARG A 123 57.22 50.07 -3.35
CA ARG A 123 56.67 50.75 -4.53
C ARG A 123 55.33 50.15 -4.90
#